data_AF-H2ZT22-F1
#
_entry.id   AF-H2ZT22-F1
#
_cell.length_a   1.000
_cell.length_b   1.000
_cell.length_c   1.000
_cell.angle_alpha   90.00
_cell.angle_beta   90.00
_cell.angle_gamma   90.00
#
_symmetry.space_group_name_H-M   'P 1'
#
loop_
_entity.id
_entity.type
_entity.pdbx_description
1 polymer ?
#
loop_
_entity_poly.entity_id
_entity_poly.type
_entity_poly.pdbx_seq_one_letter_code
_entity_poly.pdbx_strand_id
1 'polypeptide(L)'
;QPSSDVSSGSSVSVHSKSRRYRTKALNSEVDETLFGSAKLNTVKEDDASEKEGPRQGKAASAPAGGQKEIIRIITKDLIRSLIVPTEDPSGKSVIITPQEYNRIRSAARFLTKEEREVAMQKMKEEKAEILDAVCNRKNHMKQQEVHRKKNEKLNEMEEEAKVNAQYLLEKAYAMRMEQEDEIKHVNELILNTKCHVIRDAQILEKKQIDKELGDEEMRLDQMMEVERQRAIQMQEEIEALRKQERLRGQLQLLEQIKKNQEEAHLNEEVREQETQQMLEYLEQVQLEDMKVSKAPESLR
;
A
#
# COMPACT_ATOMS: atom_id res chain seq x y z
N GLN A 1 26.76 19.54 -37.14
CA GLN A 1 28.08 19.53 -36.48
C GLN A 1 28.14 20.68 -35.48
N PRO A 2 28.85 20.51 -34.35
CA PRO A 2 28.36 20.95 -33.04
C PRO A 2 29.33 21.87 -32.28
N SER A 3 28.83 22.53 -31.23
CA SER A 3 29.60 23.10 -30.12
C SER A 3 28.62 23.32 -28.95
N SER A 4 28.53 22.38 -28.00
CA SER A 4 29.36 22.26 -26.78
C SER A 4 29.12 23.41 -25.81
N ASP A 5 28.43 23.11 -24.70
CA ASP A 5 28.98 23.48 -23.40
C ASP A 5 28.62 22.47 -22.32
N VAL A 6 29.68 22.13 -21.60
CA VAL A 6 29.80 21.17 -20.52
C VAL A 6 29.81 21.96 -19.21
N SER A 7 29.17 21.44 -18.17
CA SER A 7 29.57 21.79 -16.80
C SER A 7 29.58 20.56 -15.92
N SER A 8 30.82 20.16 -15.67
CA SER A 8 31.35 19.29 -14.64
C SER A 8 30.91 19.71 -13.24
N GLY A 9 30.47 18.73 -12.46
CA GLY A 9 30.42 18.78 -10.99
C GLY A 9 31.03 17.49 -10.45
N SER A 10 32.20 17.61 -9.85
CA SER A 10 33.02 16.53 -9.30
C SER A 10 32.81 16.37 -7.79
N SER A 11 32.80 15.12 -7.29
CA SER A 11 33.48 14.72 -6.03
C SER A 11 33.24 13.23 -5.68
N VAL A 12 34.16 12.42 -6.20
CA VAL A 12 34.94 11.35 -5.56
C VAL A 12 34.50 10.82 -4.18
N SER A 13 34.14 9.53 -4.18
CA SER A 13 34.44 8.40 -3.25
C SER A 13 34.21 8.53 -1.73
N VAL A 14 33.62 7.47 -1.14
CA VAL A 14 34.23 6.56 -0.14
C VAL A 14 33.13 5.64 0.42
N HIS A 15 33.10 4.37 0.00
CA HIS A 15 33.00 3.25 0.94
C HIS A 15 33.23 1.92 0.24
N SER A 16 34.49 1.47 0.27
CA SER A 16 34.83 0.05 0.17
C SER A 16 34.17 -0.66 1.35
N LYS A 17 33.02 -1.30 1.12
CA LYS A 17 32.40 -2.17 2.12
C LYS A 17 33.32 -3.36 2.35
N SER A 18 34.14 -3.22 3.40
CA SER A 18 34.83 -4.30 4.10
C SER A 18 33.88 -5.50 4.22
N ARG A 19 34.26 -6.63 3.63
CA ARG A 19 33.61 -7.93 3.87
C ARG A 19 33.86 -8.30 5.33
N ARG A 20 33.05 -7.79 6.24
CA ARG A 20 32.97 -8.31 7.60
C ARG A 20 31.91 -9.39 7.59
N TYR A 21 32.33 -10.63 7.78
CA TYR A 21 31.43 -11.73 8.08
C TYR A 21 30.63 -11.37 9.33
N ARG A 22 29.30 -11.41 9.21
CA ARG A 22 28.38 -11.21 10.33
C ARG A 22 28.29 -12.52 11.10
N THR A 23 28.78 -12.55 12.32
CA THR A 23 28.59 -13.68 13.25
C THR A 23 27.10 -13.79 13.56
N LYS A 24 26.45 -14.89 13.16
CA LYS A 24 25.00 -15.08 13.36
C LYS A 24 24.63 -15.69 14.72
N ALA A 25 25.58 -16.33 15.42
CA ALA A 25 25.40 -16.83 16.78
C ALA A 25 26.76 -16.85 17.51
N LEU A 26 26.77 -16.46 18.79
CA LEU A 26 27.97 -16.52 19.66
C LEU A 26 28.24 -17.93 20.20
N ASN A 27 27.23 -18.82 20.13
CA ASN A 27 27.25 -20.14 20.71
C ASN A 27 26.74 -21.09 19.61
N SER A 28 27.65 -21.82 18.98
CA SER A 28 27.30 -22.80 17.95
C SER A 28 26.97 -24.12 18.63
N GLU A 29 25.73 -24.34 19.03
CA GLU A 29 25.26 -25.69 19.37
C GLU A 29 24.98 -26.45 18.07
N VAL A 30 26.02 -27.12 17.58
CA VAL A 30 25.88 -28.14 16.54
C VAL A 30 25.37 -29.40 17.22
N ASP A 31 24.23 -29.91 16.75
CA ASP A 31 23.70 -31.18 17.19
C ASP A 31 24.56 -32.33 16.62
N GLU A 32 25.54 -32.76 17.42
CA GLU A 32 26.46 -33.86 17.14
C GLU A 32 25.76 -35.22 17.00
N THR A 33 24.43 -35.31 17.24
CA THR A 33 23.67 -36.55 16.98
C THR A 33 23.36 -36.78 15.49
N LEU A 34 23.56 -35.76 14.65
CA LEU A 34 23.33 -35.84 13.20
C LEU A 34 24.50 -36.47 12.43
N PHE A 35 25.72 -36.41 12.97
CA PHE A 35 26.91 -37.03 12.39
C PHE A 35 27.45 -38.06 13.38
N GLY A 36 27.06 -39.32 13.20
CA GLY A 36 27.38 -40.41 14.11
C GLY A 36 28.86 -40.49 14.48
N SER A 37 29.21 -39.97 15.65
CA SER A 37 30.52 -40.18 16.26
C SER A 37 30.51 -41.55 16.95
N ALA A 38 31.37 -42.45 16.46
CA ALA A 38 31.62 -43.73 17.07
C ALA A 38 32.22 -43.52 18.47
N LYS A 39 31.42 -43.68 19.51
CA LYS A 39 31.91 -43.72 20.89
C LYS A 39 32.06 -45.16 21.37
N LEU A 40 33.32 -45.47 21.60
CA LEU A 40 33.90 -46.46 22.50
C LEU A 40 32.98 -46.84 23.67
N ASN A 41 32.79 -48.15 23.82
CA ASN A 41 32.10 -48.79 24.93
C ASN A 41 32.80 -48.48 26.27
N THR A 42 32.15 -47.69 27.11
CA THR A 42 32.32 -47.74 28.57
C THR A 42 30.95 -47.60 29.21
N VAL A 43 30.41 -48.71 29.70
CA VAL A 43 29.15 -48.74 30.47
C VAL A 43 29.48 -49.26 31.86
N LYS A 44 29.16 -48.46 32.87
CA LYS A 44 28.92 -48.88 34.25
C LYS A 44 27.41 -49.16 34.39
N GLU A 45 27.09 -50.35 34.90
CA GLU A 45 26.08 -50.73 35.94
C GLU A 45 24.81 -49.85 36.06
N ASP A 46 23.55 -50.32 36.11
CA ASP A 46 22.86 -51.59 36.46
C ASP A 46 21.55 -51.66 35.60
N ASP A 47 20.77 -52.71 35.39
CA ASP A 47 20.27 -53.80 36.25
C ASP A 47 19.50 -54.83 35.37
N ALA A 48 19.30 -56.04 35.91
CA ALA A 48 18.31 -57.07 35.56
C ALA A 48 18.57 -58.06 34.39
N SER A 49 19.06 -59.26 34.78
CA SER A 49 18.46 -60.60 34.53
C SER A 49 18.32 -61.10 33.07
N GLU A 50 18.77 -62.27 32.60
CA GLU A 50 19.00 -63.58 33.21
C GLU A 50 20.03 -64.42 32.41
N LYS A 51 20.98 -65.02 33.14
CA LYS A 51 21.44 -66.43 33.08
C LYS A 51 21.94 -66.99 31.73
N GLU A 52 23.22 -66.75 31.45
CA GLU A 52 24.09 -67.75 30.84
C GLU A 52 24.44 -68.87 31.85
N GLY A 53 24.55 -70.10 31.34
CA GLY A 53 24.76 -71.31 32.12
C GLY A 53 26.16 -71.41 32.76
N PRO A 54 26.31 -72.09 33.90
CA PRO A 54 27.60 -72.22 34.54
C PRO A 54 28.42 -73.37 33.94
N ARG A 55 29.64 -73.03 33.54
CA ARG A 55 30.77 -73.96 33.36
C ARG A 55 31.15 -74.54 34.72
N GLN A 56 31.20 -75.88 34.79
CA GLN A 56 31.63 -76.63 35.97
C GLN A 56 33.13 -76.44 36.22
N GLY A 57 33.48 -75.79 37.32
CA GLY A 57 34.79 -75.88 37.97
C GLY A 57 34.67 -76.77 39.20
N LYS A 58 35.38 -77.91 39.21
CA LYS A 58 35.50 -78.80 40.37
C LYS A 58 36.57 -78.23 41.31
N ALA A 59 36.21 -77.89 42.53
CA ALA A 59 37.12 -77.69 43.64
C ALA A 59 36.73 -78.63 44.79
N ALA A 60 37.72 -79.35 45.29
CA ALA A 60 37.62 -80.33 46.35
C ALA A 60 37.38 -79.66 47.72
N SER A 61 36.61 -80.30 48.59
CA SER A 61 36.79 -80.17 50.04
C SER A 61 36.40 -81.48 50.75
N ALA A 62 37.14 -81.76 51.81
CA ALA A 62 37.34 -83.02 52.52
C ALA A 62 36.13 -83.49 53.38
N PRO A 63 36.09 -84.77 53.82
CA PRO A 63 34.95 -85.32 54.54
C PRO A 63 34.98 -84.90 56.02
N ALA A 64 33.87 -84.31 56.48
CA ALA A 64 33.62 -84.09 57.90
C ALA A 64 32.85 -85.30 58.45
N GLY A 65 33.41 -85.93 59.49
CA GLY A 65 32.87 -87.14 60.12
C GLY A 65 31.45 -86.97 60.64
N GLY A 66 30.51 -87.65 59.98
CA GLY A 66 29.13 -87.83 60.42
C GLY A 66 28.97 -89.13 61.21
N GLN A 67 28.29 -89.04 62.34
CA GLN A 67 28.05 -90.12 63.30
C GLN A 67 27.37 -91.32 62.62
N LYS A 68 27.85 -92.54 62.90
CA LYS A 68 27.29 -93.78 62.35
C LYS A 68 25.85 -93.95 62.86
N GLU A 69 24.86 -94.00 61.96
CA GLU A 69 23.47 -94.28 62.34
C GLU A 69 23.35 -95.74 62.83
N ILE A 70 22.93 -95.90 64.09
CA ILE A 70 22.69 -97.19 64.72
C ILE A 70 21.19 -97.45 64.72
N ILE A 71 20.73 -98.39 63.91
CA ILE A 71 19.33 -98.83 63.91
C ILE A 71 19.19 -99.93 64.95
N ARG A 72 18.29 -99.72 65.92
CA ARG A 72 18.00 -100.66 67.02
C ARG A 72 16.80 -101.52 66.63
N ILE A 73 17.03 -102.79 66.33
CA ILE A 73 15.96 -103.74 65.98
C ILE A 73 15.60 -104.54 67.23
N ILE A 74 14.33 -104.48 67.63
CA ILE A 74 13.79 -105.15 68.82
C ILE A 74 12.90 -106.32 68.36
N THR A 75 13.33 -107.56 68.59
CA THR A 75 12.49 -108.77 68.45
C THR A 75 12.34 -109.45 69.83
N LYS A 76 11.31 -110.31 69.97
CA LYS A 76 10.76 -110.75 71.27
C LYS A 76 11.79 -111.28 72.28
N ASP A 77 12.91 -111.86 71.82
CA ASP A 77 13.91 -112.44 72.72
C ASP A 77 15.36 -111.93 72.51
N LEU A 78 15.62 -110.87 71.73
CA LEU A 78 16.97 -110.29 71.61
C LEU A 78 16.95 -108.86 71.00
N ILE A 79 17.69 -107.91 71.58
CA ILE A 79 17.90 -106.57 70.98
C ILE A 79 19.27 -106.55 70.31
N ARG A 80 19.31 -106.31 68.99
CA ARG A 80 20.55 -106.12 68.22
C ARG A 80 20.66 -104.67 67.73
N SER A 81 21.84 -104.08 67.90
CA SER A 81 22.21 -102.78 67.33
C SER A 81 23.00 -102.99 66.04
N LEU A 82 22.42 -102.64 64.90
CA LEU A 82 23.08 -102.70 63.59
C LEU A 82 23.65 -101.31 63.24
N ILE A 83 24.90 -101.28 62.82
CA ILE A 83 25.57 -100.07 62.33
C ILE A 83 25.36 -100.00 60.81
N VAL A 84 24.69 -98.95 60.32
CA VAL A 84 24.52 -98.70 58.88
C VAL A 84 25.81 -98.09 58.33
N PRO A 85 26.48 -98.70 57.33
CA PRO A 85 27.63 -98.08 56.67
C PRO A 85 27.21 -96.79 55.95
N THR A 86 27.86 -95.67 56.27
CA THR A 86 27.59 -94.33 55.70
C THR A 86 28.12 -94.13 54.28
N GLU A 87 28.78 -95.13 53.69
CA GLU A 87 29.24 -95.07 52.31
C GLU A 87 28.77 -96.29 51.50
N ASP A 88 28.28 -96.02 50.29
CA ASP A 88 27.75 -97.00 49.35
C ASP A 88 28.84 -98.00 48.92
N PRO A 89 28.66 -99.31 49.09
CA PRO A 89 29.69 -100.31 48.75
C PRO A 89 29.93 -100.47 47.23
N SER A 90 29.27 -99.70 46.37
CA SER A 90 29.31 -99.83 44.91
C SER A 90 29.82 -98.59 44.15
N GLY A 91 30.02 -97.44 44.81
CA GLY A 91 30.72 -96.26 44.24
C GLY A 91 30.15 -95.68 42.94
N LYS A 92 28.87 -95.93 42.61
CA LYS A 92 28.22 -95.56 41.33
C LYS A 92 26.99 -94.65 41.49
N SER A 93 26.87 -93.88 42.58
CA SER A 93 25.75 -92.95 42.81
C SER A 93 26.12 -91.51 42.39
N VAL A 94 25.41 -90.92 41.44
CA VAL A 94 25.54 -89.50 41.06
C VAL A 94 24.43 -88.70 41.74
N ILE A 95 24.80 -87.74 42.60
CA ILE A 95 23.85 -86.85 43.30
C ILE A 95 23.45 -85.71 42.34
N ILE A 96 22.20 -85.70 41.89
CA ILE A 96 21.68 -84.72 40.92
C ILE A 96 20.85 -83.67 41.68
N THR A 97 21.04 -82.38 41.35
CA THR A 97 20.23 -81.28 41.93
C THR A 97 18.79 -81.30 41.39
N PRO A 98 17.76 -80.86 42.14
CA PRO A 98 16.37 -80.89 41.67
C PRO A 98 16.15 -80.15 40.33
N GLN A 99 16.92 -79.09 40.07
CA GLN A 99 16.88 -78.34 38.81
C GLN A 99 17.47 -79.16 37.65
N GLU A 100 18.61 -79.81 37.85
CA GLU A 100 19.18 -80.72 36.84
C GLU A 100 18.31 -81.96 36.65
N TYR A 101 17.71 -82.48 37.72
CA TYR A 101 16.78 -83.60 37.65
C TYR A 101 15.57 -83.23 36.79
N ASN A 102 14.97 -82.06 37.00
CA ASN A 102 13.84 -81.60 36.20
C ASN A 102 14.26 -81.29 34.75
N ARG A 103 15.44 -80.71 34.52
CA ARG A 103 16.01 -80.47 33.19
C ARG A 103 16.27 -81.77 32.43
N ILE A 104 16.87 -82.77 33.08
CA ILE A 104 17.11 -84.10 32.52
C ILE A 104 15.79 -84.79 32.29
N ARG A 105 14.83 -84.71 33.22
CA ARG A 105 13.48 -85.29 33.08
C ARG A 105 12.69 -84.65 31.93
N SER A 106 12.80 -83.34 31.72
CA SER A 106 12.16 -82.65 30.60
C SER A 106 12.87 -82.92 29.26
N ALA A 107 14.20 -83.05 29.27
CA ALA A 107 14.99 -83.36 28.06
C ALA A 107 14.94 -84.84 27.66
N ALA A 108 14.77 -85.75 28.63
CA ALA A 108 14.63 -87.18 28.43
C ALA A 108 13.20 -87.58 28.01
N ARG A 109 12.21 -86.70 28.18
CA ARG A 109 10.87 -86.88 27.60
C ARG A 109 11.01 -86.88 26.08
N PHE A 110 10.80 -88.03 25.46
CA PHE A 110 10.80 -88.16 24.00
C PHE A 110 9.55 -87.47 23.46
N LEU A 111 9.70 -86.28 22.88
CA LEU A 111 8.61 -85.61 22.18
C LEU A 111 8.28 -86.41 20.91
N THR A 112 7.01 -86.67 20.69
CA THR A 112 6.55 -87.21 19.41
C THR A 112 6.80 -86.18 18.29
N LYS A 113 6.85 -86.62 17.03
CA LYS A 113 7.05 -85.71 15.89
C LYS A 113 6.02 -84.56 15.91
N GLU A 114 4.79 -84.88 16.27
CA GLU A 114 3.67 -83.94 16.40
C GLU A 114 3.89 -82.92 17.54
N GLU A 115 4.31 -83.35 18.73
CA GLU A 115 4.59 -82.42 19.86
C GLU A 115 5.74 -81.45 19.54
N ARG A 116 6.75 -81.89 18.78
CA ARG A 116 7.85 -81.04 18.32
C ARG A 116 7.40 -80.01 17.29
N GLU A 117 6.51 -80.41 16.38
CA GLU A 117 5.92 -79.50 15.39
C GLU A 117 5.04 -78.44 16.04
N VAL A 118 4.22 -78.82 17.03
CA VAL A 118 3.40 -77.88 17.81
C VAL A 118 4.26 -76.87 18.58
N ALA A 119 5.34 -77.32 19.23
CA ALA A 119 6.26 -76.40 19.91
C ALA A 119 6.97 -75.44 18.93
N MET A 120 7.37 -75.93 17.75
CA MET A 120 7.97 -75.10 16.70
C MET A 120 6.97 -74.11 16.09
N GLN A 121 5.70 -74.50 15.96
CA GLN A 121 4.62 -73.62 15.50
C GLN A 121 4.37 -72.50 16.51
N LYS A 122 4.23 -72.82 17.80
CA LYS A 122 4.08 -71.81 18.86
C LYS A 122 5.25 -70.81 18.89
N MET A 123 6.49 -71.28 18.81
CA MET A 123 7.66 -70.40 18.74
C MET A 123 7.70 -69.54 17.46
N LYS A 124 7.12 -70.01 16.35
CA LYS A 124 6.99 -69.23 15.11
C LYS A 124 5.87 -68.20 15.22
N GLU A 125 4.75 -68.56 15.82
CA GLU A 125 3.60 -67.69 16.09
C GLU A 125 4.03 -66.54 17.02
N GLU A 126 4.70 -66.83 18.14
CA GLU A 126 5.22 -65.81 19.05
C GLU A 126 6.22 -64.85 18.35
N LYS A 127 7.11 -65.39 17.51
CA LYS A 127 8.03 -64.55 16.71
C LYS A 127 7.30 -63.72 15.67
N ALA A 128 6.26 -64.27 15.03
CA ALA A 128 5.44 -63.56 14.06
C ALA A 128 4.66 -62.43 14.73
N GLU A 129 4.06 -62.67 15.89
CA GLU A 129 3.35 -61.65 16.69
C GLU A 129 4.28 -60.50 17.12
N ILE A 130 5.50 -60.81 17.55
CA ILE A 130 6.51 -59.78 17.88
C ILE A 130 6.89 -58.96 16.63
N LEU A 131 7.12 -59.63 15.50
CA LEU A 131 7.46 -58.94 14.25
C LEU A 131 6.29 -58.07 13.74
N ASP A 132 5.05 -58.55 13.85
CA ASP A 132 3.85 -57.81 13.50
C ASP A 132 3.65 -56.60 14.42
N ALA A 133 3.87 -56.74 15.73
CA ALA A 133 3.83 -55.62 16.66
C ALA A 133 4.88 -54.53 16.33
N VAL A 134 6.11 -54.95 15.98
CA VAL A 134 7.16 -54.01 15.54
C VAL A 134 6.80 -53.36 14.20
N CYS A 135 6.26 -54.12 13.25
CA CYS A 135 5.82 -53.62 11.95
C CYS A 135 4.69 -52.59 12.11
N ASN A 136 3.69 -52.89 12.94
CA ASN A 136 2.58 -51.99 13.26
C ASN A 136 3.06 -50.69 13.91
N ARG A 137 4.00 -50.76 14.86
CA ARG A 137 4.63 -49.57 15.44
C ARG A 137 5.38 -48.75 14.41
N LYS A 138 6.15 -49.39 13.53
CA LYS A 138 6.89 -48.71 12.44
C LYS A 138 5.94 -48.02 11.46
N ASN A 139 4.84 -48.68 11.10
CA ASN A 139 3.83 -48.12 10.21
C ASN A 139 3.08 -46.95 10.85
N HIS A 140 2.75 -47.06 12.15
CA HIS A 140 2.14 -45.97 12.90
C HIS A 140 3.06 -44.74 12.94
N MET A 141 4.35 -44.92 13.26
CA MET A 141 5.32 -43.83 13.26
C MET A 141 5.47 -43.17 11.88
N LYS A 142 5.48 -43.98 10.80
CA LYS A 142 5.50 -43.45 9.43
C LYS A 142 4.24 -42.64 9.10
N GLN A 143 3.07 -43.12 9.50
CA GLN A 143 1.81 -42.39 9.30
C GLN A 143 1.85 -41.05 10.05
N GLN A 144 2.29 -41.05 11.31
CA GLN A 144 2.45 -39.82 12.10
C GLN A 144 3.44 -38.84 11.45
N GLU A 145 4.56 -39.33 10.89
CA GLU A 145 5.51 -38.49 10.18
C GLU A 145 4.92 -37.87 8.90
N VAL A 146 4.13 -38.64 8.14
CA VAL A 146 3.39 -38.14 6.98
C VAL A 146 2.36 -37.08 7.41
N HIS A 147 1.65 -37.28 8.51
CA HIS A 147 0.73 -36.29 9.05
C HIS A 147 1.46 -35.01 9.50
N ARG A 148 2.64 -35.13 10.12
CA ARG A 148 3.46 -33.98 10.50
C ARG A 148 3.89 -33.16 9.29
N LYS A 149 4.39 -33.81 8.23
CA LYS A 149 4.82 -33.15 6.99
C LYS A 149 3.67 -32.46 6.24
N LYS A 150 2.47 -33.04 6.27
CA LYS A 150 1.28 -32.42 5.64
C LYS A 150 0.78 -31.20 6.41
N ASN A 151 0.95 -31.20 7.73
CA ASN A 151 0.52 -30.12 8.61
C ASN A 151 1.65 -29.11 8.89
N GLU A 152 2.81 -29.27 8.26
CA GLU A 152 3.90 -28.31 8.31
C GLU A 152 3.42 -27.02 7.61
N LYS A 153 3.56 -25.89 8.31
CA LYS A 153 3.18 -24.60 7.74
C LYS A 153 4.12 -24.29 6.57
N LEU A 154 3.57 -23.68 5.53
CA LEU A 154 4.37 -23.26 4.39
C LEU A 154 5.39 -22.24 4.83
N ASN A 155 6.58 -22.33 4.23
CA ASN A 155 7.61 -21.35 4.46
C ASN A 155 7.20 -20.00 3.84
N GLU A 156 7.70 -18.88 4.35
CA GLU A 156 7.35 -17.53 3.86
C GLU A 156 7.58 -17.41 2.33
N MET A 157 8.68 -17.98 1.82
CA MET A 157 8.96 -18.03 0.38
C MET A 157 7.95 -18.88 -0.41
N GLU A 158 7.40 -19.94 0.19
CA GLU A 158 6.39 -20.79 -0.47
C GLU A 158 5.01 -20.12 -0.45
N GLU A 159 4.70 -19.34 0.59
CA GLU A 159 3.50 -18.51 0.66
C GLU A 159 3.54 -17.39 -0.38
N GLU A 160 4.66 -16.67 -0.50
CA GLU A 160 4.86 -15.67 -1.56
C GLU A 160 4.77 -16.29 -2.96
N ALA A 161 5.38 -17.47 -3.17
CA ALA A 161 5.29 -18.19 -4.43
C ALA A 161 3.84 -18.58 -4.77
N LYS A 162 3.04 -18.98 -3.76
CA LYS A 162 1.62 -19.27 -3.94
C LYS A 162 0.81 -18.03 -4.30
N VAL A 163 1.04 -16.89 -3.62
CA VAL A 163 0.35 -15.63 -3.93
C VAL A 163 0.68 -15.18 -5.35
N ASN A 164 1.96 -15.24 -5.75
CA ASN A 164 2.37 -14.89 -7.09
C ASN A 164 1.76 -15.81 -8.15
N ALA A 165 1.69 -17.12 -7.89
CA ALA A 165 1.05 -18.09 -8.76
C ALA A 165 -0.46 -17.85 -8.89
N GLN A 166 -1.13 -17.53 -7.78
CA GLN A 166 -2.55 -17.18 -7.76
C GLN A 166 -2.83 -15.90 -8.53
N TYR A 167 -2.05 -14.83 -8.29
CA TYR A 167 -2.16 -13.59 -9.03
C TYR A 167 -1.95 -13.81 -10.53
N LEU A 168 -0.98 -14.63 -10.92
CA LEU A 168 -0.75 -14.96 -12.32
C LEU A 168 -1.94 -15.71 -12.93
N LEU A 169 -2.53 -16.66 -12.19
CA LEU A 169 -3.71 -17.41 -12.60
C LEU A 169 -4.93 -16.48 -12.75
N GLU A 170 -5.17 -15.62 -11.79
CA GLU A 170 -6.26 -14.63 -11.81
C GLU A 170 -6.09 -13.65 -12.96
N LYS A 171 -4.87 -13.16 -13.19
CA LYS A 171 -4.57 -12.28 -14.32
C LYS A 171 -4.82 -12.99 -15.65
N ALA A 172 -4.37 -14.24 -15.79
CA ALA A 172 -4.63 -15.02 -16.99
C ALA A 172 -6.13 -15.26 -17.20
N TYR A 173 -6.86 -15.52 -16.12
CA TYR A 173 -8.32 -15.65 -16.15
C TYR A 173 -8.99 -14.33 -16.57
N ALA A 174 -8.61 -13.19 -15.99
CA ALA A 174 -9.13 -11.88 -16.36
C ALA A 174 -8.88 -11.55 -17.83
N MET A 175 -7.66 -11.80 -18.34
CA MET A 175 -7.33 -11.61 -19.76
C MET A 175 -8.18 -12.49 -20.68
N ARG A 176 -8.51 -13.71 -20.24
CA ARG A 176 -9.41 -14.59 -20.99
C ARG A 176 -10.85 -14.08 -20.97
N MET A 177 -11.35 -13.61 -19.83
CA MET A 177 -12.70 -13.03 -19.72
C MET A 177 -12.81 -11.75 -20.55
N GLU A 178 -11.80 -10.87 -20.54
CA GLU A 178 -11.77 -9.65 -21.37
C GLU A 178 -11.82 -9.95 -22.88
N GLN A 179 -11.38 -11.15 -23.30
CA GLN A 179 -11.48 -11.58 -24.69
C GLN A 179 -12.89 -12.05 -25.08
N GLU A 180 -13.78 -12.32 -24.12
CA GLU A 180 -15.17 -12.69 -24.39
C GLU A 180 -15.90 -11.50 -25.01
N ASP A 181 -16.66 -11.74 -26.08
CA ASP A 181 -17.24 -10.67 -26.90
C ASP A 181 -18.31 -9.86 -26.14
N GLU A 182 -19.02 -10.50 -25.20
CA GLU A 182 -19.95 -9.82 -24.30
C GLU A 182 -19.24 -8.79 -23.43
N ILE A 183 -18.07 -9.16 -22.87
CA ILE A 183 -17.25 -8.26 -22.04
C ILE A 183 -16.69 -7.12 -22.89
N LYS A 184 -16.22 -7.40 -24.12
CA LYS A 184 -15.81 -6.34 -25.05
C LYS A 184 -16.94 -5.36 -25.36
N HIS A 185 -18.14 -5.86 -25.59
CA HIS A 185 -19.30 -5.02 -25.86
C HIS A 185 -19.65 -4.16 -24.63
N VAL A 186 -19.64 -4.73 -23.43
CA VAL A 186 -19.84 -3.95 -22.20
C VAL A 186 -18.75 -2.89 -22.02
N ASN A 187 -17.48 -3.23 -22.31
CA ASN A 187 -16.37 -2.27 -22.26
C ASN A 187 -16.55 -1.11 -23.26
N GLU A 188 -17.06 -1.40 -24.47
CA GLU A 188 -17.43 -0.38 -25.45
C GLU A 188 -18.55 0.53 -24.92
N LEU A 189 -19.60 -0.03 -24.32
CA LEU A 189 -20.68 0.75 -23.69
C LEU A 189 -20.16 1.62 -22.55
N ILE A 190 -19.27 1.09 -21.70
CA ILE A 190 -18.63 1.85 -20.62
C ILE A 190 -17.78 2.98 -21.19
N LEU A 191 -17.06 2.76 -22.29
CA LEU A 191 -16.27 3.80 -22.92
C LEU A 191 -17.18 4.89 -23.52
N ASN A 192 -18.24 4.50 -24.22
CA ASN A 192 -19.19 5.43 -24.80
C ASN A 192 -19.88 6.28 -23.74
N THR A 193 -20.32 5.67 -22.63
CA THR A 193 -20.90 6.40 -21.50
C THR A 193 -19.92 7.39 -20.87
N LYS A 194 -18.64 7.02 -20.70
CA LYS A 194 -17.59 7.98 -20.27
C LYS A 194 -17.47 9.16 -21.23
N CYS A 195 -17.46 8.90 -22.53
CA CYS A 195 -17.42 9.96 -23.56
C CYS A 195 -18.65 10.87 -23.50
N HIS A 196 -19.85 10.32 -23.28
CA HIS A 196 -21.08 11.09 -23.12
C HIS A 196 -21.03 11.99 -21.89
N VAL A 197 -20.60 11.47 -20.74
CA VAL A 197 -20.48 12.26 -19.50
C VAL A 197 -19.52 13.45 -19.69
N ILE A 198 -18.37 13.22 -20.34
CA ILE A 198 -17.41 14.29 -20.64
C ILE A 198 -18.02 15.32 -21.60
N ARG A 199 -18.69 14.86 -22.65
CA ARG A 199 -19.36 15.75 -23.61
C ARG A 199 -20.44 16.59 -22.95
N ASP A 200 -21.25 16.00 -22.08
CA ASP A 200 -22.33 16.71 -21.39
C ASP A 200 -21.75 17.79 -20.46
N ALA A 201 -20.66 17.48 -19.75
CA ALA A 201 -19.93 18.47 -18.96
C ALA A 201 -19.40 19.62 -19.83
N GLN A 202 -18.79 19.32 -20.98
CA GLN A 202 -18.31 20.34 -21.92
C GLN A 202 -19.44 21.20 -22.50
N ILE A 203 -20.61 20.60 -22.78
CA ILE A 203 -21.79 21.34 -23.26
C ILE A 203 -22.29 22.31 -22.18
N LEU A 204 -22.31 21.88 -20.92
CA LEU A 204 -22.70 22.73 -19.80
C LEU A 204 -21.70 23.87 -19.58
N GLU A 205 -20.40 23.56 -19.61
CA GLU A 205 -19.31 24.55 -19.53
C GLU A 205 -19.43 25.59 -20.64
N LYS A 206 -19.59 25.15 -21.89
CA LYS A 206 -19.78 26.07 -23.02
C LYS A 206 -21.00 26.96 -22.83
N LYS A 207 -22.14 26.41 -22.43
CA LYS A 207 -23.35 27.20 -22.15
C LYS A 207 -23.15 28.21 -21.02
N GLN A 208 -22.33 27.87 -20.02
CA GLN A 208 -21.99 28.79 -18.94
C GLN A 208 -21.10 29.94 -19.46
N ILE A 209 -20.06 29.62 -20.24
CA ILE A 209 -19.20 30.61 -20.87
C ILE A 209 -20.02 31.55 -21.76
N ASP A 210 -20.87 31.01 -22.63
CA ASP A 210 -21.71 31.81 -23.54
C ASP A 210 -22.61 32.79 -22.76
N LYS A 211 -23.11 32.40 -21.58
CA LYS A 211 -23.90 33.28 -20.71
C LYS A 211 -23.04 34.38 -20.08
N GLU A 212 -21.91 34.01 -19.48
CA GLU A 212 -21.00 34.97 -18.85
C GLU A 212 -20.47 35.99 -19.86
N LEU A 213 -20.20 35.55 -21.10
CA LEU A 213 -19.78 36.41 -22.20
C LEU A 213 -20.90 37.36 -22.63
N GLY A 214 -22.13 36.85 -22.78
CA GLY A 214 -23.30 37.69 -23.07
C GLY A 214 -23.61 38.72 -21.98
N ASP A 215 -23.47 38.36 -20.71
CA ASP A 215 -23.67 39.28 -19.58
C ASP A 215 -22.62 40.41 -19.57
N GLU A 216 -21.35 40.09 -19.87
CA GLU A 216 -20.30 41.11 -19.95
C GLU A 216 -20.45 41.98 -21.22
N GLU A 217 -20.86 41.43 -22.36
CA GLU A 217 -21.22 42.20 -23.55
C GLU A 217 -22.33 43.21 -23.24
N MET A 218 -23.41 42.76 -22.58
CA MET A 218 -24.50 43.65 -22.15
C MET A 218 -24.02 44.76 -21.21
N ARG A 219 -23.09 44.45 -20.31
CA ARG A 219 -22.51 45.44 -19.39
C ARG A 219 -21.67 46.47 -20.14
N LEU A 220 -20.87 46.05 -21.12
CA LEU A 220 -20.06 46.94 -21.95
C LEU A 220 -20.93 47.83 -22.83
N ASP A 221 -21.99 47.29 -23.43
CA ASP A 221 -22.95 48.06 -24.23
C ASP A 221 -23.63 49.16 -23.40
N GLN A 222 -24.01 48.85 -22.15
CA GLN A 222 -24.55 49.85 -21.23
C GLN A 222 -23.53 50.95 -20.93
N MET A 223 -22.27 50.59 -20.70
CA MET A 223 -21.19 51.55 -20.45
C MET A 223 -20.96 52.46 -21.66
N MET A 224 -20.91 51.88 -22.87
CA MET A 224 -20.74 52.63 -24.12
C MET A 224 -21.94 53.56 -24.39
N GLU A 225 -23.17 53.12 -24.13
CA GLU A 225 -24.35 53.97 -24.32
C GLU A 225 -24.36 55.15 -23.35
N VAL A 226 -23.98 54.93 -22.09
CA VAL A 226 -23.81 56.03 -21.12
C VAL A 226 -22.75 57.02 -21.59
N GLU A 227 -21.61 56.54 -22.10
CA GLU A 227 -20.57 57.41 -22.62
C GLU A 227 -21.02 58.18 -23.87
N ARG A 228 -21.75 57.52 -24.78
CA ARG A 228 -22.37 58.16 -25.95
C ARG A 228 -23.34 59.26 -25.52
N GLN A 229 -24.19 59.01 -24.54
CA GLN A 229 -25.14 60.02 -24.01
C GLN A 229 -24.41 61.20 -23.37
N ARG A 230 -23.36 60.95 -22.59
CA ARG A 230 -22.53 62.04 -22.02
C ARG A 230 -21.86 62.87 -23.11
N ALA A 231 -21.36 62.24 -24.17
CA ALA A 231 -20.76 62.96 -25.29
C ALA A 231 -21.77 63.87 -25.98
N ILE A 232 -23.01 63.40 -26.20
CA ILE A 232 -24.09 64.21 -26.76
C ILE A 232 -24.43 65.38 -25.84
N GLN A 233 -24.59 65.14 -24.53
CA GLN A 233 -24.88 66.19 -23.55
C GLN A 233 -23.79 67.28 -23.55
N MET A 234 -22.51 66.88 -23.54
CA MET A 234 -21.39 67.81 -23.62
C MET A 234 -21.43 68.64 -24.92
N GLN A 235 -21.79 68.01 -26.04
CA GLN A 235 -21.90 68.70 -27.33
C GLN A 235 -23.06 69.70 -27.34
N GLU A 236 -24.21 69.33 -26.78
CA GLU A 236 -25.38 70.20 -26.61
C GLU A 236 -25.05 71.40 -25.71
N GLU A 237 -24.33 71.20 -24.61
CA GLU A 237 -23.85 72.27 -23.73
C GLU A 237 -22.94 73.26 -24.48
N ILE A 238 -21.99 72.75 -25.28
CA ILE A 238 -21.11 73.58 -26.11
C ILE A 238 -21.92 74.38 -27.14
N GLU A 239 -22.91 73.76 -27.80
CA GLU A 239 -23.77 74.42 -28.76
C GLU A 239 -24.68 75.48 -28.12
N ALA A 240 -25.18 75.22 -26.92
CA ALA A 240 -25.96 76.16 -26.13
C ALA A 240 -25.13 77.39 -25.77
N LEU A 241 -23.89 77.20 -25.30
CA LEU A 241 -22.95 78.29 -25.03
C LEU A 241 -22.66 79.10 -26.30
N ARG A 242 -22.37 78.44 -27.43
CA ARG A 242 -22.17 79.12 -28.72
C ARG A 242 -23.41 79.89 -29.19
N LYS A 243 -24.61 79.39 -28.92
CA LYS A 243 -25.87 80.09 -29.22
C LYS A 243 -26.04 81.32 -28.32
N GLN A 244 -25.72 81.22 -27.04
CA GLN A 244 -25.76 82.35 -26.11
C GLN A 244 -24.78 83.46 -26.51
N GLU A 245 -23.54 83.11 -26.87
CA GLU A 245 -22.54 84.06 -27.37
C GLU A 245 -23.02 84.76 -28.65
N ARG A 246 -23.63 84.02 -29.59
CA ARG A 246 -24.23 84.61 -30.81
C ARG A 246 -25.36 85.60 -30.48
N LEU A 247 -26.25 85.26 -29.56
CA LEU A 247 -27.32 86.15 -29.11
C LEU A 247 -26.77 87.41 -28.44
N ARG A 248 -25.74 87.26 -27.60
CA ARG A 248 -25.06 88.40 -26.95
C ARG A 248 -24.45 89.33 -27.99
N GLY A 249 -23.74 88.79 -28.98
CA GLY A 249 -23.18 89.57 -30.09
C GLY A 249 -24.26 90.29 -30.91
N GLN A 250 -25.39 89.61 -31.19
CA GLN A 250 -26.54 90.23 -31.88
C GLN A 250 -27.13 91.40 -31.09
N LEU A 251 -27.30 91.25 -29.78
CA LEU A 251 -27.82 92.32 -28.91
C LEU A 251 -26.89 93.55 -28.91
N GLN A 252 -25.58 93.33 -28.83
CA GLN A 252 -24.59 94.42 -28.90
C GLN A 252 -24.65 95.15 -30.24
N LEU A 253 -24.79 94.42 -31.35
CA LEU A 253 -24.91 95.03 -32.67
C LEU A 253 -26.20 95.86 -32.79
N LEU A 254 -27.33 95.35 -32.28
CA LEU A 254 -28.59 96.09 -32.25
C LEU A 254 -28.46 97.38 -31.42
N GLU A 255 -27.78 97.32 -30.28
CA GLU A 255 -27.51 98.49 -29.45
C GLU A 255 -26.64 99.52 -30.19
N GLN A 256 -25.61 99.08 -30.92
CA GLN A 256 -24.78 99.94 -31.77
C GLN A 256 -25.59 100.59 -32.90
N ILE A 257 -26.44 99.83 -33.59
CA ILE A 257 -27.32 100.36 -34.64
C ILE A 257 -28.24 101.43 -34.07
N LYS A 258 -28.83 101.19 -32.89
CA LYS A 258 -29.71 102.15 -32.24
C LYS A 258 -28.97 103.44 -31.88
N LYS A 259 -27.78 103.34 -31.30
CA LYS A 259 -26.93 104.53 -31.00
C LYS A 259 -26.59 105.31 -32.26
N ASN A 260 -26.18 104.62 -33.34
CA ASN A 260 -25.88 105.27 -34.62
C ASN A 260 -27.12 105.96 -35.23
N GLN A 261 -28.32 105.38 -35.06
CA GLN A 261 -29.57 106.00 -35.51
C GLN A 261 -29.90 107.26 -34.68
N GLU A 262 -29.73 107.20 -33.36
CA GLU A 262 -29.91 108.34 -32.46
C GLU A 262 -28.93 109.47 -32.80
N GLU A 263 -27.65 109.16 -33.02
CA GLU A 263 -26.65 110.12 -33.47
C GLU A 263 -26.97 110.71 -34.86
N ALA A 264 -27.44 109.89 -35.80
CA ALA A 264 -27.85 110.36 -37.12
C ALA A 264 -29.03 111.34 -37.02
N HIS A 265 -30.03 111.05 -36.19
CA HIS A 265 -31.14 111.96 -35.90
C HIS A 265 -30.66 113.27 -35.28
N LEU A 266 -29.79 113.22 -34.27
CA LEU A 266 -29.24 114.42 -33.65
C LEU A 266 -28.45 115.28 -34.67
N ASN A 267 -27.66 114.65 -35.53
CA ASN A 267 -26.92 115.34 -36.60
C ASN A 267 -27.83 115.92 -37.70
N GLU A 268 -29.02 115.37 -37.89
CA GLU A 268 -30.05 115.94 -38.78
C GLU A 268 -30.69 117.16 -38.13
N GLU A 269 -31.05 117.10 -36.84
CA GLU A 269 -31.56 118.24 -36.08
C GLU A 269 -30.56 119.41 -36.05
N VAL A 270 -29.26 119.15 -35.87
CA VAL A 270 -28.22 120.19 -35.92
C VAL A 270 -28.14 120.83 -37.30
N ARG A 271 -28.19 120.03 -38.38
CA ARG A 271 -28.20 120.56 -39.75
C ARG A 271 -29.46 121.38 -40.05
N GLU A 272 -30.61 120.99 -39.51
CA GLU A 272 -31.84 121.77 -39.61
C GLU A 272 -31.71 123.12 -38.88
N GLN A 273 -31.12 123.15 -37.68
CA GLN A 273 -30.86 124.39 -36.96
C GLN A 273 -29.89 125.30 -37.72
N GLU A 274 -28.79 124.76 -38.26
CA GLU A 274 -27.83 125.51 -39.07
C GLU A 274 -28.46 126.08 -40.35
N THR A 275 -29.31 125.30 -41.03
CA THR A 275 -30.02 125.77 -42.23
C THR A 275 -31.06 126.84 -41.89
N GLN A 276 -31.79 126.72 -40.78
CA GLN A 276 -32.68 127.78 -40.28
C GLN A 276 -31.92 129.07 -39.97
N GLN A 277 -30.81 128.99 -39.22
CA GLN A 277 -29.98 130.15 -38.91
C GLN A 277 -29.42 130.82 -40.18
N MET A 278 -29.02 130.04 -41.18
CA MET A 278 -28.56 130.56 -42.47
C MET A 278 -29.69 131.28 -43.23
N LEU A 279 -30.90 130.72 -43.24
CA LEU A 279 -32.08 131.34 -43.87
C LEU A 279 -32.44 132.66 -43.19
N GLU A 280 -32.48 132.69 -41.85
CA GLU A 280 -32.70 133.91 -41.07
C GLU A 280 -31.65 134.97 -41.38
N TYR A 281 -30.37 134.59 -41.46
CA TYR A 281 -29.30 135.50 -41.86
C TYR A 281 -29.48 136.04 -43.28
N LEU A 282 -29.86 135.18 -44.24
CA LEU A 282 -30.13 135.59 -45.62
C LEU A 282 -31.31 136.56 -45.71
N GLU A 283 -32.37 136.32 -44.93
CA GLU A 283 -33.54 137.21 -44.83
C GLU A 283 -33.15 138.57 -44.25
N GLN A 284 -32.31 138.61 -43.21
CA GLN A 284 -31.79 139.86 -42.64
C GLN A 284 -30.99 140.65 -43.68
N VAL A 285 -30.08 140.00 -44.42
CA VAL A 285 -29.30 140.64 -45.49
C VAL A 285 -30.22 141.16 -46.61
N GLN A 286 -31.21 140.38 -47.05
CA GLN A 286 -32.18 140.85 -48.05
C GLN A 286 -32.99 142.07 -47.55
N LEU A 287 -33.37 142.08 -46.27
CA LEU A 287 -34.04 143.24 -45.66
C LEU A 287 -33.12 144.47 -45.61
N GLU A 288 -31.83 144.29 -45.33
CA GLU A 288 -30.83 145.36 -45.39
C GLU A 288 -30.63 145.88 -46.82
N ASP A 289 -30.48 145.01 -47.81
CA ASP A 289 -30.38 145.38 -49.23
C ASP A 289 -31.64 146.12 -49.70
N MET A 290 -32.83 145.67 -49.30
CA MET A 290 -34.10 146.35 -49.59
C MET A 290 -34.20 147.71 -48.89
N LYS A 291 -33.61 147.89 -47.70
CA LYS A 291 -33.52 149.20 -47.02
C LYS A 291 -32.52 150.11 -47.72
N VAL A 292 -31.39 149.60 -48.21
CA VAL A 292 -30.37 150.35 -48.98
C VAL A 292 -30.93 150.75 -50.35
N SER A 293 -31.65 149.87 -51.05
CA SER A 293 -32.33 150.19 -52.31
C SER A 293 -33.50 151.18 -52.14
N LYS A 294 -34.17 151.19 -50.97
CA LYS A 294 -35.21 152.17 -50.63
C LYS A 294 -34.67 153.47 -50.02
N ALA A 295 -33.39 153.52 -49.63
CA ALA A 295 -32.73 154.77 -49.32
C ALA A 295 -32.63 155.56 -50.63
N PRO A 296 -33.16 156.79 -50.72
CA PRO A 296 -33.11 157.55 -51.95
C PRO A 296 -31.65 157.76 -52.35
N GLU A 297 -31.38 157.54 -53.63
CA GLU A 297 -30.19 157.96 -54.38
C GLU A 297 -30.00 159.48 -54.18
N SER A 298 -29.50 159.84 -53.00
CA SER A 298 -29.27 161.20 -52.53
C SER A 298 -27.86 161.20 -51.95
N LEU A 299 -26.95 161.77 -52.75
CA LEU A 299 -25.52 162.01 -52.50
C LEU A 299 -24.59 160.86 -52.89
N ARG A 300 -24.34 160.70 -54.20
CA ARG A 300 -23.19 161.34 -54.87
C ARG A 300 -23.24 161.17 -56.38
#